data_AF-A0A961TK43-F1
#
_entry.id   AF-A0A961TK43-F1
#
_cell.length_a   1.000
_cell.length_b   1.000
_cell.length_c   1.000
_cell.angle_alpha   90.00
_cell.angle_beta   90.00
_cell.angle_gamma   90.00
#
_symmetry.space_group_name_H-M   'P 1'
#
loop_
_entity.id
_entity.type
_entity.pdbx_description
1 polymer ?
#
loop_
_entity_poly.entity_id
_entity_poly.type
_entity_poly.pdbx_seq_one_letter_code
_entity_poly.pdbx_strand_id
1 'polypeptide(L)'
;VAGFGEDELSIESRENTLTVKGDRTEQTDEDGKEVLFRGIAARSFERRFQLADHVEVRSANLENGLLHIDLVRNIPEAMKPRKIEIAKADAKSGVRQIEGKAKADVKSVTKETAKA
;
A
#
# COMPACT_ATOMS: atom_id res chain seq x y z
N VAL A 1 -25.74 -2.52 4.93
CA VAL A 1 -26.16 -1.20 4.41
C VAL A 1 -27.65 -1.17 4.13
N ALA A 2 -28.47 -1.48 5.13
CA ALA A 2 -29.91 -1.61 4.91
C ALA A 2 -30.57 -0.26 4.54
N GLY A 3 -31.47 -0.31 3.56
CA GLY A 3 -32.24 0.85 3.12
C GLY A 3 -31.57 1.73 2.08
N PHE A 4 -30.38 1.38 1.58
CA PHE A 4 -29.73 2.07 0.45
C PHE A 4 -29.94 1.31 -0.86
N GLY A 5 -30.26 2.03 -1.93
CA GLY A 5 -30.20 1.54 -3.30
C GLY A 5 -28.77 1.42 -3.82
N GLU A 6 -28.59 0.75 -4.97
CA GLU A 6 -27.28 0.66 -5.64
C GLU A 6 -26.80 2.02 -6.14
N ASP A 7 -27.74 2.89 -6.55
CA ASP A 7 -27.53 4.25 -7.01
C ASP A 7 -27.20 5.25 -5.89
N GLU A 8 -27.53 4.90 -4.65
CA GLU A 8 -27.21 5.69 -3.45
C GLU A 8 -25.86 5.32 -2.82
N LEU A 9 -25.17 4.30 -3.36
CA LEU A 9 -23.89 3.81 -2.84
C LEU A 9 -22.75 4.14 -3.81
N SER A 10 -21.62 4.58 -3.25
CA SER A 10 -20.37 4.79 -3.98
C SER A 10 -19.23 4.04 -3.29
N ILE A 11 -18.43 3.35 -4.10
CA ILE A 11 -17.27 2.59 -3.65
C ILE A 11 -16.07 3.03 -4.47
N GLU A 12 -15.07 3.59 -3.80
CA GLU A 12 -13.83 4.03 -4.42
C GLU A 12 -12.63 3.38 -3.75
N SER A 13 -11.69 2.89 -4.55
CA SER A 13 -10.38 2.45 -4.09
C SER A 13 -9.33 3.43 -4.60
N ARG A 14 -8.53 4.00 -3.70
CA ARG A 14 -7.38 4.84 -4.02
C ARG A 14 -6.20 4.39 -3.17
N GLU A 15 -5.09 4.08 -3.84
CA GLU A 15 -3.88 3.57 -3.19
C GLU A 15 -4.20 2.35 -2.29
N ASN A 16 -4.00 2.46 -0.98
CA ASN A 16 -4.28 1.44 0.02
C ASN A 16 -5.54 1.75 0.84
N THR A 17 -6.46 2.57 0.33
CA THR A 17 -7.69 2.94 1.05
C THR A 17 -8.92 2.62 0.22
N LEU A 18 -9.82 1.81 0.78
CA LEU A 18 -11.15 1.57 0.27
C LEU A 18 -12.14 2.48 0.99
N THR A 19 -12.85 3.31 0.25
CA THR A 19 -13.88 4.21 0.76
C THR A 19 -15.24 3.75 0.29
N VAL A 20 -16.15 3.51 1.24
CA VAL A 20 -17.56 3.17 1.00
C VAL A 20 -18.41 4.31 1.51
N LYS A 21 -19.19 4.91 0.62
CA LYS A 21 -20.13 5.99 0.91
C LYS A 21 -21.54 5.53 0.59
N GLY A 22 -22.48 5.87 1.46
CA GLY A 22 -23.89 5.87 1.13
C GLY A 22 -24.43 7.26 1.35
N ASP A 23 -24.99 7.87 0.31
CA ASP A 23 -25.63 9.18 0.40
C ASP A 23 -27.11 9.02 0.10
N ARG A 24 -27.93 9.36 1.09
CA ARG A 24 -29.37 9.40 0.89
C ARG A 24 -29.70 10.82 0.48
N THR A 25 -29.99 11.04 -0.80
CA THR A 25 -30.72 12.25 -1.19
C THR A 25 -32.02 12.21 -0.42
N GLU A 26 -32.22 13.19 0.47
CA GLU A 26 -33.49 13.34 1.18
C GLU A 26 -34.58 13.34 0.12
N GLN A 27 -35.32 12.22 0.01
CA GLN A 27 -36.70 12.27 -0.43
C GLN A 27 -37.36 13.15 0.61
N THR A 28 -37.29 14.44 0.33
CA THR A 28 -38.08 15.47 0.97
C THR A 28 -39.49 14.90 1.00
N ASP A 29 -40.14 15.03 2.15
CA ASP A 29 -41.52 14.63 2.37
C ASP A 29 -42.46 15.46 1.45
N GLU A 30 -42.30 15.38 0.12
CA GLU A 30 -42.97 16.17 -0.93
C GLU A 30 -44.45 15.80 -1.09
N ASP A 31 -44.93 14.80 -0.34
CA ASP A 31 -46.30 14.31 -0.42
C ASP A 31 -47.16 14.58 0.83
N GLY A 32 -46.73 15.45 1.76
CA GLY A 32 -47.56 15.81 2.92
C GLY A 32 -48.02 14.62 3.78
N LYS A 33 -47.30 13.50 3.72
CA LYS A 33 -47.60 12.28 4.49
C LYS A 33 -47.03 12.43 5.89
N GLU A 34 -47.91 12.57 6.86
CA GLU A 34 -47.54 12.64 8.27
C GLU A 34 -47.04 11.27 8.74
N VAL A 35 -45.73 11.12 8.88
CA VAL A 35 -45.10 9.87 9.33
C VAL A 35 -45.19 9.80 10.85
N LEU A 36 -46.06 8.92 11.38
CA LEU A 36 -46.29 8.79 12.82
C LEU A 36 -45.07 8.29 13.60
N PHE A 37 -44.29 7.35 13.04
CA PHE A 37 -43.04 6.87 13.64
C PHE A 37 -42.10 6.27 12.60
N ARG A 38 -40.83 6.68 12.63
CA ARG A 38 -39.76 6.19 11.74
C ARG A 38 -38.63 5.63 12.60
N GLY A 39 -38.66 4.30 12.82
CA GLY A 39 -37.74 3.62 13.75
C GLY A 39 -36.28 3.61 13.31
N ILE A 40 -36.00 3.52 12.01
CA ILE A 40 -34.63 3.57 11.48
C ILE A 40 -34.64 4.41 10.20
N ALA A 41 -34.10 5.62 10.29
CA ALA A 41 -33.79 6.42 9.13
C ALA A 41 -32.43 5.99 8.56
N ALA A 42 -32.37 5.71 7.27
CA ALA A 42 -31.09 5.56 6.58
C ALA A 42 -30.41 6.94 6.53
N ARG A 43 -29.22 7.03 7.13
CA ARG A 43 -28.43 8.27 7.23
C ARG A 43 -27.21 8.15 6.33
N SER A 44 -26.84 9.22 5.66
CA SER A 44 -25.59 9.23 4.91
C SER A 44 -24.42 8.80 5.78
N PHE A 45 -23.54 8.00 5.21
CA PHE A 45 -22.38 7.45 5.90
C PHE A 45 -21.17 7.41 4.98
N GLU A 46 -19.99 7.48 5.59
CA GLU A 46 -18.72 7.20 4.94
C GLU A 46 -17.91 6.28 5.84
N ARG A 47 -17.35 5.22 5.26
CA ARG A 47 -16.44 4.30 5.94
C ARG A 47 -15.20 4.11 5.09
N ARG A 48 -14.05 4.28 5.72
CA ARG A 48 -12.74 4.08 5.10
C ARG A 48 -12.07 2.87 5.73
N PHE A 49 -11.54 1.99 4.90
CA PHE A 49 -10.83 0.79 5.28
C PHE A 49 -9.41 0.87 4.72
N GLN A 50 -8.42 0.67 5.57
CA GLN A 50 -7.04 0.55 5.13
C GLN A 50 -6.83 -0.88 4.60
N LEU A 51 -6.36 -0.98 3.36
CA LEU A 51 -6.00 -2.22 2.70
C LEU A 51 -4.51 -2.51 2.92
N ALA A 52 -4.16 -3.79 2.99
CA ALA A 52 -2.78 -4.22 3.01
C ALA A 52 -2.13 -4.05 1.63
N ASP A 53 -0.81 -4.18 1.58
CA ASP A 53 -0.07 -4.09 0.33
C ASP A 53 -0.50 -5.16 -0.67
N HIS A 54 -0.69 -4.72 -1.90
CA HIS A 54 -1.11 -5.54 -3.03
C HIS A 54 -2.51 -6.15 -2.88
N VAL A 55 -3.37 -5.58 -2.05
CA VAL A 55 -4.79 -5.94 -1.99
C VAL A 55 -5.60 -5.04 -2.91
N GLU A 56 -6.37 -5.64 -3.80
CA GLU A 56 -7.22 -4.96 -4.78
C GLU A 56 -8.67 -5.42 -4.66
N VAL A 57 -9.61 -4.55 -5.03
CA VAL A 57 -11.04 -4.88 -5.08
C VAL A 57 -11.33 -5.65 -6.36
N ARG A 58 -11.91 -6.85 -6.24
CA ARG A 58 -12.28 -7.69 -7.38
C ARG A 58 -13.73 -7.49 -7.81
N SER A 59 -14.64 -7.41 -6.83
CA SER A 59 -16.08 -7.29 -7.06
C SER A 59 -16.76 -6.65 -5.86
N ALA A 60 -17.92 -6.04 -6.10
CA ALA A 60 -18.83 -5.57 -5.06
C ALA A 60 -20.25 -5.98 -5.44
N ASN A 61 -21.02 -6.49 -4.49
CA ASN A 61 -22.41 -6.92 -4.70
C ASN A 61 -23.29 -6.53 -3.49
N LEU A 62 -24.50 -6.04 -3.76
CA LEU A 62 -25.48 -5.69 -2.74
C LEU A 62 -26.59 -6.73 -2.73
N GLU A 63 -26.73 -7.47 -1.64
CA GLU A 63 -27.79 -8.48 -1.51
C GLU A 63 -28.43 -8.40 -0.13
N ASN A 64 -29.76 -8.41 -0.05
CA ASN A 64 -30.51 -8.40 1.22
C ASN A 64 -30.09 -7.26 2.18
N GLY A 65 -29.70 -6.10 1.64
CA GLY A 65 -29.23 -4.95 2.42
C GLY A 65 -27.82 -5.09 2.98
N LEU A 66 -27.04 -6.06 2.50
CA LEU A 66 -25.64 -6.29 2.85
C LEU A 66 -24.76 -6.06 1.63
N LEU A 67 -23.72 -5.24 1.81
CA LEU A 67 -22.74 -4.98 0.77
C LEU A 67 -21.56 -5.93 0.97
N HIS A 68 -21.38 -6.83 0.01
CA HIS A 68 -20.26 -7.75 -0.08
C HIS A 68 -19.20 -7.15 -0.98
N ILE A 69 -17.95 -7.07 -0.50
CA ILE A 69 -16.81 -6.57 -1.28
C ILE A 69 -15.74 -7.66 -1.26
N ASP A 70 -15.43 -8.20 -2.43
CA ASP A 70 -14.40 -9.21 -2.58
C ASP A 70 -13.04 -8.56 -2.79
N LEU A 71 -12.09 -8.95 -1.96
CA LEU A 71 -10.72 -8.46 -2.00
C LEU A 71 -9.77 -9.59 -2.41
N VAL A 72 -8.83 -9.31 -3.29
CA VAL A 72 -7.80 -10.26 -3.71
C VAL A 72 -6.42 -9.68 -3.45
N ARG A 73 -5.49 -10.52 -2.99
CA ARG A 73 -4.08 -10.14 -2.83
C ARG A 73 -3.28 -10.58 -4.04
N ASN A 74 -2.80 -9.63 -4.85
CA ASN A 74 -2.02 -9.88 -6.05
C ASN A 74 -0.52 -9.58 -5.82
N ILE A 75 0.23 -10.53 -5.25
CA ILE A 75 1.66 -10.35 -5.00
C ILE A 75 2.43 -10.41 -6.33
N PRO A 76 3.14 -9.34 -6.73
CA PRO A 76 3.89 -9.33 -7.98
C PRO A 76 4.91 -10.47 -8.06
N GLU A 77 5.01 -11.12 -9.22
CA GLU A 77 5.99 -12.20 -9.42
C GLU A 77 7.43 -11.75 -9.23
N ALA A 78 7.72 -10.46 -9.40
CA ALA A 78 9.04 -9.88 -9.16
C ALA A 78 9.52 -10.02 -7.71
N MET A 79 8.60 -10.20 -6.75
CA MET A 79 8.92 -10.48 -5.36
C MET A 79 9.13 -11.98 -5.08
N LYS A 80 8.84 -12.86 -6.05
CA LYS A 80 9.21 -14.27 -5.91
C LYS A 80 10.74 -14.35 -5.92
N PRO A 81 11.35 -15.05 -4.95
CA PRO A 81 12.78 -15.24 -4.93
C PRO A 81 13.22 -15.97 -6.21
N ARG A 82 14.14 -15.35 -6.96
CA ARG A 82 14.69 -15.91 -8.19
C ARG A 82 16.01 -16.61 -7.85
N LYS A 83 16.26 -17.76 -8.46
CA LYS A 83 17.57 -18.40 -8.40
C LYS A 83 18.55 -17.58 -9.25
N ILE A 84 19.65 -17.14 -8.66
CA ILE A 84 20.76 -16.51 -9.37
C ILE A 84 21.77 -17.62 -9.68
N GLU A 85 22.06 -17.85 -10.96
CA GLU A 85 23.11 -18.78 -11.35
C GLU A 85 24.48 -18.15 -11.10
N ILE A 86 25.38 -18.92 -10.47
CA ILE A 86 26.77 -18.49 -10.26
C ILE A 86 27.54 -18.85 -11.53
N ALA A 87 27.87 -17.85 -12.34
CA ALA A 87 28.78 -18.05 -13.47
C ALA A 87 30.19 -18.40 -12.95
N LYS A 88 30.81 -19.45 -13.50
CA LYS A 88 32.25 -19.64 -13.32
C LYS A 88 32.96 -18.48 -14.01
N ALA A 89 33.77 -17.74 -13.27
CA ALA A 89 34.65 -16.75 -13.84
C ALA A 89 35.69 -17.45 -14.72
N ASP A 90 35.48 -17.44 -16.03
CA ASP A 90 36.58 -17.66 -16.97
C ASP A 90 37.59 -16.52 -16.75
N ALA A 91 38.84 -16.89 -16.46
CA ALA A 91 39.92 -16.01 -16.03
C ALA A 91 40.44 -15.04 -17.11
N LYS A 92 39.55 -14.50 -17.96
CA LYS A 92 39.86 -13.57 -19.06
C LYS A 92 38.90 -12.37 -19.17
N SER A 93 38.26 -11.94 -18.09
CA SER A 93 37.63 -10.62 -18.04
C SER A 93 38.18 -9.84 -16.84
N GLY A 94 38.99 -8.83 -17.14
CA GLY A 94 39.75 -8.04 -16.17
C GLY A 94 38.84 -7.22 -15.26
N VAL A 95 38.55 -7.75 -14.08
CA VAL A 95 38.01 -6.96 -12.97
C VAL A 95 39.19 -6.32 -12.25
N ARG A 96 39.30 -4.99 -12.33
CA ARG A 96 40.29 -4.21 -11.57
C ARG A 96 39.87 -4.17 -10.10
N GLN A 97 40.60 -4.88 -9.27
CA GLN A 97 40.45 -4.89 -7.83
C GLN A 97 40.84 -3.52 -7.25
N ILE A 98 39.94 -2.91 -6.47
CA ILE A 98 40.23 -1.70 -5.68
C ILE A 98 40.76 -2.12 -4.31
N GLU A 99 42.08 -2.24 -4.15
CA GLU A 99 42.69 -2.35 -2.83
C GLU A 99 42.97 -0.95 -2.27
N GLY A 100 42.28 -0.58 -1.19
CA GLY A 100 42.57 0.62 -0.42
C GLY A 100 43.88 0.46 0.35
N LYS A 101 44.97 1.04 -0.15
CA LYS A 101 46.20 1.22 0.63
C LYS A 101 46.01 2.35 1.65
N ALA A 102 45.71 2.00 2.90
CA ALA A 102 46.00 2.88 4.03
C ALA A 102 47.52 2.85 4.28
N LYS A 103 48.24 3.91 3.88
CA LYS A 103 49.61 4.15 4.37
C LYS A 103 49.49 4.87 5.70
N ALA A 104 49.99 4.24 6.76
CA ALA A 104 50.23 4.88 8.04
C ALA A 104 51.53 5.71 7.94
N ASP A 105 51.40 7.02 8.06
CA ASP A 105 52.50 7.95 8.29
C ASP A 105 53.05 7.75 9.71
N VAL A 106 54.15 7.01 9.85
CA VAL A 106 55.05 7.13 11.01
C VAL A 106 56.33 7.77 10.51
N LYS A 107 56.36 9.10 10.52
CA LYS A 107 57.58 9.87 10.24
C LYS A 107 58.42 9.91 11.52
N SER A 108 59.35 8.98 11.59
CA SER A 108 60.51 8.97 12.48
C SER A 108 61.25 10.31 12.40
N VAL A 109 61.26 11.07 13.50
CA VAL A 109 62.17 12.20 13.67
C VAL A 109 63.58 11.66 13.90
N THR A 110 64.36 11.82 12.86
CA THR A 110 65.82 11.86 12.70
C THR A 110 66.67 11.87 13.97
N LYS A 111 67.55 10.88 14.05
CA LYS A 111 68.73 10.80 14.92
C LYS A 111 69.96 11.17 14.09
N GLU A 112 70.47 12.39 14.23
CA GLU A 112 71.83 12.84 13.86
C GLU A 112 71.96 14.25 14.46
N THR A 113 72.87 14.57 15.38
CA THR A 113 74.32 14.64 15.17
C THR A 113 75.10 14.51 16.49
N ALA A 114 76.34 14.08 16.35
CA ALA A 114 77.31 13.76 17.37
C ALA A 114 77.96 14.98 18.06
N LYS A 115 78.42 14.74 19.29
CA LYS A 115 79.77 15.06 19.83
C LYS A 115 80.24 16.52 19.83
N ALA A 116 80.21 17.13 21.02
CA ALA A 116 81.34 17.80 21.66
C ALA A 116 81.16 17.70 23.18
#